data_AF-A0A8T6HAP4-F1
#
_entry.id   AF-A0A8T6HAP4-F1
#
_cell.length_a   1.000
_cell.length_b   1.000
_cell.length_c   1.000
_cell.angle_alpha   90.00
_cell.angle_beta   90.00
_cell.angle_gamma   90.00
#
_symmetry.space_group_name_H-M   'P 1'
#
loop_
_entity.id
_entity.type
_entity.pdbx_description
1 polymer ?
#
loop_
_entity_poly.entity_id
_entity_poly.type
_entity_poly.pdbx_seq_one_letter_code
_entity_poly.pdbx_strand_id
1 'polypeptide(L)'
;MSDPIPLRYGINPYQAPATAAAIAEWPFEVLNGQPGYINLLDALSSWNLVLELRDALDLPAAASFKHVSPAGAAIGLPIGDRLAGAYEVQNLELSPVASAYVRARGGDLVSAYGDFAAVSDVVDESLARFLRREVSDGIIAPGYEPAALEILQRKKGGRYLILQAVPDADTPPVESRDHFGIRLEQPLDRKLIDSSIFGNPVTELTDFPADVCRDLIIATIALRYTQSNSVCVAADGQVIGLGAGQQSRIHCSRLACGKADRWMLQQHDRVLGLEFDSSLKRPDRFAGREQYIAWNELSEPERERLQSQIVNWSGPLAADERRDWIGRFQTVLSHDAFMPFRDNVDRAQASAVTHILQPGGSIADADTTDACNQYGIVMALTGQRLFRH
;
A
#
# COMPACT_ATOMS: atom_id res chain seq x y z
N MET A 1 2.13 -10.57 33.62
CA MET A 1 1.58 -11.07 32.34
C MET A 1 0.12 -10.66 32.31
N SER A 2 -0.29 -9.92 31.29
CA SER A 2 -1.70 -9.56 31.10
C SER A 2 -2.54 -10.81 30.79
N ASP A 3 -3.81 -10.81 31.20
CA ASP A 3 -4.72 -11.90 30.86
C ASP A 3 -4.91 -12.02 29.33
N PRO A 4 -4.85 -13.24 28.77
CA PRO A 4 -5.14 -13.45 27.35
C PRO A 4 -6.57 -13.04 27.01
N ILE A 5 -6.76 -12.37 25.87
CA ILE A 5 -8.09 -12.09 25.33
C ILE A 5 -8.55 -13.23 24.42
N PRO A 6 -9.84 -13.63 24.49
CA PRO A 6 -10.40 -14.61 23.59
C PRO A 6 -10.59 -14.03 22.19
N LEU A 7 -10.15 -14.78 21.18
CA LEU A 7 -10.41 -14.51 19.77
C LEU A 7 -11.52 -15.45 19.28
N ARG A 8 -12.26 -15.02 18.25
CA ARG A 8 -13.36 -15.82 17.69
C ARG A 8 -12.90 -17.19 17.18
N TYR A 9 -11.73 -17.23 16.55
CA TYR A 9 -11.00 -18.40 16.03
C TYR A 9 -9.60 -17.92 15.58
N GLY A 10 -8.74 -18.85 15.16
CA GLY A 10 -7.40 -18.58 14.64
C GLY A 10 -7.42 -18.01 13.21
N ILE A 11 -6.54 -18.49 12.34
CA ILE A 11 -6.52 -18.08 10.93
C ILE A 11 -7.83 -18.46 10.21
N ASN A 12 -8.37 -19.65 10.52
CA ASN A 12 -9.61 -20.16 9.94
C ASN A 12 -10.66 -20.52 11.00
N PRO A 13 -11.97 -20.53 10.66
CA PRO A 13 -13.05 -20.80 11.61
C PRO A 13 -12.94 -22.11 12.40
N TYR A 14 -12.38 -23.17 11.80
CA TYR A 14 -12.22 -24.47 12.46
C TYR A 14 -11.03 -24.52 13.44
N GLN A 15 -10.17 -23.50 13.46
CA GLN A 15 -9.02 -23.39 14.37
C GLN A 15 -9.46 -22.66 15.65
N ALA A 16 -10.33 -23.29 16.43
CA ALA A 16 -10.82 -22.77 17.70
C ALA A 16 -10.58 -23.78 18.84
N PRO A 17 -10.30 -23.32 20.08
CA PRO A 17 -10.23 -21.92 20.52
C PRO A 17 -8.96 -21.19 20.04
N ALA A 18 -8.99 -19.86 20.08
CA ALA A 18 -7.83 -19.01 19.83
C ALA A 18 -7.80 -17.86 20.85
N THR A 19 -6.59 -17.42 21.22
CA THR A 19 -6.36 -16.32 22.16
C THR A 19 -5.21 -15.45 21.67
N ALA A 20 -5.16 -14.21 22.16
CA ALA A 20 -4.00 -13.35 22.07
C ALA A 20 -3.60 -12.94 23.49
N ALA A 21 -2.30 -12.82 23.76
CA ALA A 21 -1.78 -12.32 25.03
C ALA A 21 -0.63 -11.36 24.74
N ALA A 22 -0.53 -10.28 25.52
CA ALA A 22 0.66 -9.45 25.46
C ALA A 22 1.86 -10.19 26.04
N ILE A 23 3.03 -9.96 25.44
CA ILE A 23 4.30 -10.51 25.94
C ILE A 23 4.77 -9.71 27.16
N ALA A 24 4.80 -8.38 27.05
CA ALA A 24 5.08 -7.45 28.14
C ALA A 24 3.79 -6.72 28.54
N GLU A 25 3.35 -5.76 27.73
CA GLU A 25 2.09 -5.02 27.88
C GLU A 25 1.33 -4.93 26.56
N TRP A 26 0.03 -4.64 26.64
CA TRP A 26 -0.81 -4.52 25.44
C TRP A 26 -0.43 -3.25 24.67
N PRO A 27 -0.04 -3.35 23.38
CA PRO A 27 0.32 -2.18 22.59
C PRO A 27 -0.91 -1.41 22.06
N PHE A 28 -2.11 -1.76 22.50
CA PHE A 28 -3.35 -1.09 22.13
C PHE A 28 -4.47 -1.33 23.15
N GLU A 29 -5.48 -0.46 23.12
CA GLU A 29 -6.79 -0.60 23.75
C GLU A 29 -7.88 -0.84 22.70
N VAL A 30 -8.87 -1.67 23.02
CA VAL A 30 -10.06 -1.87 22.16
C VAL A 30 -11.14 -0.89 22.55
N LEU A 31 -11.39 0.13 21.72
CA LEU A 31 -12.43 1.14 21.98
C LEU A 31 -13.81 0.73 21.47
N ASN A 32 -13.87 -0.13 20.46
CA ASN A 32 -15.12 -0.64 19.91
C ASN A 32 -14.89 -1.96 19.14
N GLY A 33 -15.89 -2.84 19.12
CA GLY A 33 -15.82 -4.12 18.42
C GLY A 33 -14.98 -5.18 19.13
N GLN A 34 -14.65 -6.26 18.43
CA GLN A 34 -13.82 -7.35 18.94
C GLN A 34 -12.80 -7.78 17.88
N PRO A 35 -11.49 -7.81 18.19
CA PRO A 35 -10.47 -8.20 17.22
C PRO A 35 -10.56 -9.69 16.86
N GLY A 36 -10.41 -10.01 15.57
CA GLY A 36 -10.08 -11.36 15.11
C GLY A 36 -8.56 -11.58 15.00
N TYR A 37 -8.15 -12.84 14.82
CA TYR A 37 -6.72 -13.19 14.69
C TYR A 37 -6.04 -12.43 13.55
N ILE A 38 -6.62 -12.46 12.34
CA ILE A 38 -6.08 -11.76 11.16
C ILE A 38 -6.13 -10.24 11.37
N ASN A 39 -7.14 -9.71 12.06
CA ASN A 39 -7.20 -8.27 12.35
C ASN A 39 -6.02 -7.81 13.20
N LEU A 40 -5.56 -8.62 14.17
CA LEU A 40 -4.38 -8.28 14.95
C LEU A 40 -3.09 -8.32 14.11
N LEU A 41 -2.96 -9.27 13.18
CA LEU A 41 -1.81 -9.33 12.26
C LEU A 41 -1.75 -8.08 11.36
N ASP A 42 -2.89 -7.69 10.79
CA ASP A 42 -2.99 -6.47 9.98
C ASP A 42 -2.76 -5.22 10.81
N ALA A 43 -3.41 -5.08 11.97
CA ALA A 43 -3.30 -3.91 12.84
C ALA A 43 -1.87 -3.66 13.31
N LEU A 44 -1.19 -4.69 13.83
CA LEU A 44 0.16 -4.53 14.37
C LEU A 44 1.19 -4.25 13.27
N SER A 45 1.06 -4.91 12.11
CA SER A 45 1.97 -4.66 10.98
C SER A 45 1.76 -3.27 10.37
N SER A 46 0.50 -2.86 10.19
CA SER A 46 0.16 -1.54 9.65
C SER A 46 0.50 -0.40 10.58
N TRP A 47 0.34 -0.58 11.90
CA TRP A 47 0.73 0.40 12.91
C TRP A 47 2.23 0.71 12.87
N ASN A 48 3.07 -0.31 12.86
CA ASN A 48 4.52 -0.12 12.76
C ASN A 48 4.92 0.57 11.44
N LEU A 49 4.25 0.25 10.34
CA LEU A 49 4.49 0.92 9.06
C LEU A 49 4.23 2.43 9.14
N VAL A 50 3.09 2.85 9.70
CA VAL A 50 2.74 4.28 9.73
C VAL A 50 3.58 5.06 10.73
N LEU A 51 4.01 4.44 11.82
CA LEU A 51 4.98 5.04 12.74
C LEU A 51 6.32 5.30 12.04
N GLU A 52 6.86 4.31 11.34
CA GLU A 52 8.14 4.48 10.65
C GLU A 52 8.04 5.54 9.53
N LEU A 53 6.93 5.60 8.80
CA LEU A 53 6.69 6.68 7.83
C LEU A 53 6.63 8.06 8.49
N ARG A 54 5.94 8.17 9.64
CA ARG A 54 5.82 9.43 10.38
C ARG A 54 7.17 9.92 10.86
N ASP A 55 7.98 9.02 11.41
CA ASP A 55 9.33 9.32 11.91
C ASP A 55 10.29 9.70 10.78
N ALA A 56 10.21 9.00 9.64
CA ALA A 56 11.12 9.23 8.52
C ALA A 56 10.82 10.50 7.72
N LEU A 57 9.55 10.92 7.65
CA LEU A 57 9.10 11.97 6.73
C LEU A 57 8.44 13.18 7.41
N ASP A 58 8.25 13.14 8.73
CA ASP A 58 7.60 14.18 9.54
C ASP A 58 6.28 14.69 8.93
N LEU A 59 5.48 13.77 8.41
CA LEU A 59 4.14 14.03 7.90
C LEU A 59 3.15 12.96 8.37
N PRO A 60 1.87 13.30 8.60
CA PRO A 60 0.84 12.31 8.90
C PRO A 60 0.84 11.20 7.85
N ALA A 61 0.90 9.96 8.30
CA ALA A 61 1.02 8.79 7.46
C ALA A 61 -0.17 7.86 7.66
N ALA A 62 -0.45 7.06 6.63
CA ALA A 62 -1.52 6.08 6.66
C ALA A 62 -1.19 4.83 5.85
N ALA A 63 -1.85 3.73 6.22
CA ALA A 63 -1.77 2.47 5.52
C ALA A 63 -3.16 1.83 5.40
N SER A 64 -3.39 1.13 4.29
CA SER A 64 -4.55 0.28 4.04
C SER A 64 -4.05 -1.16 3.91
N PHE A 65 -4.26 -2.00 4.93
CA PHE A 65 -3.75 -3.37 4.95
C PHE A 65 -4.81 -4.40 4.54
N LYS A 66 -4.37 -5.44 3.85
CA LYS A 66 -5.19 -6.60 3.51
C LYS A 66 -4.31 -7.84 3.48
N HIS A 67 -4.68 -8.88 4.23
CA HIS A 67 -3.94 -10.14 4.27
C HIS A 67 -2.45 -9.97 4.62
N VAL A 68 -2.18 -9.17 5.65
CA VAL A 68 -0.85 -8.95 6.24
C VAL A 68 0.15 -8.34 5.25
N SER A 69 -0.35 -7.50 4.35
CA SER A 69 0.45 -6.64 3.46
C SER A 69 -0.30 -5.34 3.17
N PRO A 70 0.40 -4.22 2.92
CA PRO A 70 -0.24 -2.98 2.52
C PRO A 70 -0.82 -3.12 1.10
N ALA A 71 -2.13 -2.91 0.96
CA ALA A 71 -2.73 -2.58 -0.33
C ALA A 71 -2.25 -1.20 -0.82
N GLY A 72 -1.95 -0.30 0.12
CA GLY A 72 -1.20 0.92 -0.12
C GLY A 72 -0.80 1.61 1.19
N ALA A 73 0.13 2.55 1.07
CA ALA A 73 0.64 3.39 2.16
C ALA A 73 0.96 4.78 1.61
N ALA A 74 0.82 5.82 2.42
CA ALA A 74 1.01 7.19 1.96
C ALA A 74 1.23 8.17 3.12
N ILE A 75 1.65 9.38 2.76
CA ILE A 75 1.72 10.56 3.63
C ILE A 75 0.65 11.60 3.27
N GLY A 76 0.41 12.52 4.19
CA GLY A 76 -0.67 13.52 4.16
C GLY A 76 -0.41 14.70 3.25
N LEU A 77 -0.13 14.45 1.97
CA LEU A 77 -0.04 15.50 0.95
C LEU A 77 -1.44 15.85 0.39
N PRO A 78 -1.71 17.13 0.05
CA PRO A 78 -2.95 17.53 -0.60
C PRO A 78 -3.21 16.71 -1.87
N ILE A 79 -4.46 16.36 -2.14
CA ILE A 79 -4.85 15.56 -3.31
C ILE A 79 -5.23 16.51 -4.45
N GLY A 80 -4.52 16.42 -5.58
CA GLY A 80 -4.83 17.23 -6.77
C GLY A 80 -6.10 16.80 -7.50
N ASP A 81 -6.67 17.68 -8.33
CA ASP A 81 -7.99 17.52 -8.94
C ASP A 81 -8.22 16.20 -9.68
N ARG A 82 -7.24 15.75 -10.48
CA ARG A 82 -7.35 14.48 -11.23
C ARG A 82 -7.42 13.28 -10.30
N LEU A 83 -6.55 13.26 -9.29
CA LEU A 83 -6.51 12.18 -8.31
C LEU A 83 -7.76 12.21 -7.43
N ALA A 84 -8.26 13.41 -7.08
CA ALA A 84 -9.52 13.57 -6.38
C ALA A 84 -10.70 13.03 -7.19
N GLY A 85 -10.70 13.23 -8.50
CA GLY A 85 -11.67 12.63 -9.42
C GLY A 85 -11.57 11.10 -9.49
N ALA A 86 -10.35 10.56 -9.59
CA ALA A 86 -10.13 9.11 -9.61
C ALA A 86 -10.60 8.43 -8.30
N TYR A 87 -10.37 9.08 -7.17
CA TYR A 87 -10.77 8.59 -5.84
C TYR A 87 -12.21 8.96 -5.45
N GLU A 88 -12.91 9.74 -6.27
CA GLU A 88 -14.27 10.25 -6.03
C GLU A 88 -14.38 11.06 -4.71
N VAL A 89 -13.39 11.91 -4.45
CA VAL A 89 -13.25 12.73 -3.24
C VAL A 89 -13.25 14.23 -3.51
N GLN A 90 -13.51 14.68 -4.74
CA GLN A 90 -13.47 16.09 -5.17
C GLN A 90 -14.38 17.05 -4.36
N ASN A 91 -15.41 16.52 -3.70
CA ASN A 91 -16.36 17.31 -2.90
C ASN A 91 -16.08 17.24 -1.39
N LEU A 92 -14.88 16.82 -0.99
CA LEU A 92 -14.50 16.65 0.40
C LEU A 92 -13.37 17.60 0.78
N GLU A 93 -13.50 18.23 1.93
CA GLU A 93 -12.39 18.88 2.60
C GLU A 93 -11.63 17.82 3.42
N LEU A 94 -10.44 17.48 2.96
CA LEU A 94 -9.60 16.45 3.56
C LEU A 94 -8.52 17.10 4.42
N SER A 95 -8.47 16.71 5.70
CA SER A 95 -7.35 17.01 6.56
C SER A 95 -6.07 16.27 6.09
N PRO A 96 -4.88 16.57 6.64
CA PRO A 96 -3.67 15.84 6.32
C PRO A 96 -3.76 14.32 6.59
N VAL A 97 -4.29 13.91 7.74
CA VAL A 97 -4.45 12.48 8.09
C VAL A 97 -5.51 11.80 7.20
N ALA A 98 -6.59 12.51 6.84
CA ALA A 98 -7.57 12.01 5.89
C ALA A 98 -6.97 11.86 4.49
N SER A 99 -6.17 12.83 4.04
CA SER A 99 -5.47 12.79 2.76
C SER A 99 -4.50 11.62 2.69
N ALA A 100 -3.73 11.37 3.76
CA ALA A 100 -2.84 10.21 3.85
C ALA A 100 -3.64 8.91 3.66
N TYR A 101 -4.74 8.73 4.39
CA TYR A 101 -5.52 7.49 4.29
C TYR A 101 -6.23 7.33 2.94
N VAL A 102 -6.78 8.42 2.38
CA VAL A 102 -7.39 8.40 1.03
C VAL A 102 -6.35 7.99 -0.01
N ARG A 103 -5.13 8.52 0.05
CA ARG A 103 -4.02 8.12 -0.83
C ARG A 103 -3.61 6.66 -0.63
N ALA A 104 -3.45 6.22 0.63
CA ALA A 104 -3.08 4.84 0.95
C ALA A 104 -4.12 3.83 0.45
N ARG A 105 -5.42 4.10 0.67
CA ARG A 105 -6.52 3.29 0.14
C ARG A 105 -6.58 3.32 -1.38
N GLY A 106 -6.29 4.49 -1.95
CA GLY A 106 -6.33 4.78 -3.37
C GLY A 106 -5.19 4.16 -4.20
N GLY A 107 -4.14 3.63 -3.56
CA GLY A 107 -3.06 2.92 -4.25
C GLY A 107 -3.56 1.67 -4.98
N ASP A 108 -4.51 0.94 -4.39
CA ASP A 108 -5.18 -0.21 -4.99
C ASP A 108 -6.57 -0.39 -4.35
N LEU A 109 -7.56 0.29 -4.92
CA LEU A 109 -8.93 0.34 -4.37
C LEU A 109 -9.63 -1.02 -4.39
N VAL A 110 -9.27 -1.91 -5.32
CA VAL A 110 -9.82 -3.27 -5.39
C VAL A 110 -9.32 -4.08 -4.20
N SER A 111 -8.01 -4.03 -3.92
CA SER A 111 -7.40 -4.74 -2.80
C SER A 111 -7.79 -4.15 -1.44
N ALA A 112 -8.08 -2.85 -1.38
CA ALA A 112 -8.49 -2.15 -0.16
C ALA A 112 -9.94 -2.44 0.28
N TYR A 113 -10.69 -3.27 -0.46
CA TYR A 113 -12.04 -3.67 -0.04
C TYR A 113 -12.01 -4.50 1.26
N GLY A 114 -12.54 -3.93 2.34
CA GLY A 114 -12.47 -4.54 3.67
C GLY A 114 -11.05 -4.54 4.23
N ASP A 115 -10.31 -3.45 4.00
CA ASP A 115 -8.98 -3.23 4.57
C ASP A 115 -9.00 -3.05 6.09
N PHE A 116 -7.82 -3.15 6.69
CA PHE A 116 -7.53 -2.63 8.01
C PHE A 116 -6.78 -1.30 7.87
N ALA A 117 -7.37 -0.22 8.37
CA ALA A 117 -6.77 1.10 8.31
C ALA A 117 -5.76 1.30 9.45
N ALA A 118 -4.63 1.94 9.17
CA ALA A 118 -3.75 2.50 10.19
C ALA A 118 -3.42 3.95 9.86
N VAL A 119 -3.35 4.80 10.87
CA VAL A 119 -2.89 6.20 10.72
C VAL A 119 -1.98 6.59 11.88
N SER A 120 -0.95 7.40 11.59
CA SER A 120 0.05 7.80 12.59
C SER A 120 -0.41 8.92 13.53
N ASP A 121 -1.49 9.62 13.18
CA ASP A 121 -1.99 10.80 13.89
C ASP A 121 -3.42 10.59 14.37
N VAL A 122 -3.90 11.46 15.26
CA VAL A 122 -5.25 11.39 15.82
C VAL A 122 -6.29 11.41 14.70
N VAL A 123 -7.24 10.47 14.76
CA VAL A 123 -8.33 10.39 13.77
C VAL A 123 -9.30 11.53 13.99
N ASP A 124 -9.42 12.39 12.99
CA ASP A 124 -10.35 13.50 12.98
C ASP A 124 -11.68 13.17 12.30
N GLU A 125 -12.60 14.13 12.37
CA GLU A 125 -13.93 14.01 11.76
C GLU A 125 -13.87 13.83 10.23
N SER A 126 -12.89 14.44 9.54
CA SER A 126 -12.73 14.35 8.08
C SER A 126 -12.45 12.90 7.66
N LEU A 127 -11.46 12.26 8.31
CA LEU A 127 -11.12 10.86 8.08
C LEU A 127 -12.27 9.94 8.49
N ALA A 128 -12.90 10.15 9.65
CA ALA A 128 -14.01 9.33 10.10
C ALA A 128 -15.20 9.35 9.13
N ARG A 129 -15.53 10.52 8.56
CA ARG A 129 -16.57 10.67 7.53
C ARG A 129 -16.20 9.93 6.25
N PHE A 130 -14.93 9.97 5.84
CA PHE A 130 -14.44 9.16 4.73
C PHE A 130 -14.62 7.66 4.98
N LEU A 131 -14.03 7.13 6.07
CA LEU A 131 -14.10 5.71 6.43
C LEU A 131 -15.53 5.19 6.59
N ARG A 132 -16.46 6.01 7.09
CA ARG A 132 -17.86 5.60 7.27
C ARG A 132 -18.53 5.17 5.96
N ARG A 133 -18.15 5.79 4.82
CA ARG A 133 -18.72 5.49 3.50
C ARG A 133 -18.12 4.24 2.85
N GLU A 134 -16.88 3.89 3.22
CA GLU A 134 -16.10 2.83 2.57
C GLU A 134 -16.32 1.46 3.22
N VAL A 135 -15.90 0.37 2.58
CA VAL A 135 -15.87 -0.96 3.21
C VAL A 135 -14.49 -1.17 3.82
N SER A 136 -14.43 -1.29 5.15
CA SER A 136 -13.23 -1.46 5.97
C SER A 136 -13.58 -2.32 7.18
N ASP A 137 -12.63 -3.14 7.66
CA ASP A 137 -12.79 -4.08 8.76
C ASP A 137 -12.41 -3.52 10.12
N GLY A 138 -11.45 -2.59 10.18
CA GLY A 138 -11.07 -1.90 11.41
C GLY A 138 -10.11 -0.75 11.18
N ILE A 139 -9.79 -0.03 12.26
CA ILE A 139 -8.77 1.02 12.27
C ILE A 139 -7.92 0.94 13.55
N ILE A 140 -6.62 1.23 13.41
CA ILE A 140 -5.70 1.51 14.52
C ILE A 140 -5.10 2.92 14.38
N ALA A 141 -5.04 3.67 15.48
CA ALA A 141 -4.51 5.04 15.52
C ALA A 141 -4.02 5.39 16.95
N PRO A 142 -3.19 6.43 17.16
CA PRO A 142 -2.79 6.83 18.51
C PRO A 142 -3.93 7.44 19.34
N GLY A 143 -5.02 7.87 18.70
CA GLY A 143 -6.16 8.48 19.36
C GLY A 143 -7.26 8.87 18.38
N TYR A 144 -8.40 9.30 18.92
CA TYR A 144 -9.59 9.67 18.16
C TYR A 144 -10.21 10.93 18.74
N GLU A 145 -10.59 11.88 17.89
CA GLU A 145 -11.46 12.97 18.32
C GLU A 145 -12.83 12.41 18.76
N PRO A 146 -13.52 13.03 19.73
CA PRO A 146 -14.81 12.52 20.20
C PRO A 146 -15.86 12.37 19.09
N ALA A 147 -15.94 13.35 18.18
CA ALA A 147 -16.86 13.32 17.04
C ALA A 147 -16.49 12.22 16.03
N ALA A 148 -15.19 12.02 15.79
CA ALA A 148 -14.67 10.97 14.92
C ALA A 148 -15.01 9.57 15.48
N LEU A 149 -14.79 9.36 16.79
CA LEU A 149 -15.11 8.10 17.47
C LEU A 149 -16.60 7.76 17.37
N GLU A 150 -17.49 8.73 17.62
CA GLU A 150 -18.95 8.55 17.52
C GLU A 150 -19.38 8.14 16.10
N ILE A 151 -18.78 8.75 15.07
CA ILE A 151 -19.03 8.42 13.66
C ILE A 151 -18.62 6.98 13.36
N LEU A 152 -17.42 6.57 13.82
CA LEU A 152 -16.87 5.24 13.54
C LEU A 152 -17.57 4.13 14.33
N GLN A 153 -17.98 4.37 15.57
CA GLN A 153 -18.73 3.39 16.37
C GLN A 153 -20.04 2.96 15.71
N ARG A 154 -20.67 3.84 14.90
CA ARG A 154 -21.91 3.52 14.17
C ARG A 154 -21.68 2.61 12.95
N LYS A 155 -20.45 2.44 12.49
CA LYS A 155 -20.10 1.64 11.31
C LYS A 155 -20.27 0.13 11.59
N LYS A 156 -20.59 -0.65 10.53
CA LYS A 156 -20.89 -2.10 10.61
C LYS A 156 -21.93 -2.46 11.67
N GLY A 157 -22.89 -1.57 11.93
CA GLY A 157 -23.96 -1.76 12.92
C GLY A 157 -23.44 -1.85 14.35
N GLY A 158 -22.48 -0.99 14.73
CA GLY A 158 -21.91 -1.00 16.08
C GLY A 158 -20.64 -1.83 16.23
N ARG A 159 -20.25 -2.60 15.21
CA ARG A 159 -19.23 -3.66 15.33
C ARG A 159 -17.92 -3.36 14.61
N TYR A 160 -17.74 -2.15 14.11
CA TYR A 160 -16.47 -1.77 13.50
C TYR A 160 -15.34 -1.79 14.53
N LEU A 161 -14.22 -2.43 14.23
CA LEU A 161 -13.12 -2.55 15.17
C LEU A 161 -12.36 -1.22 15.25
N ILE A 162 -12.21 -0.68 16.45
CA ILE A 162 -11.47 0.55 16.71
C ILE A 162 -10.42 0.25 17.78
N LEU A 163 -9.15 0.38 17.42
CA LEU A 163 -8.01 0.14 18.29
C LEU A 163 -7.26 1.45 18.53
N GLN A 164 -7.06 1.82 19.79
CA GLN A 164 -6.17 2.92 20.14
C GLN A 164 -4.80 2.35 20.47
N ALA A 165 -3.78 2.69 19.67
CA ALA A 165 -2.42 2.26 19.93
C ALA A 165 -1.84 2.94 21.17
N VAL A 166 -0.89 2.24 21.81
CA VAL A 166 -0.04 2.77 22.89
C VAL A 166 1.36 2.93 22.29
N PRO A 167 1.75 4.14 21.82
CA PRO A 167 2.98 4.32 21.03
C PRO A 167 4.25 3.88 21.75
N ASP A 168 4.32 4.10 23.07
CA ASP A 168 5.51 3.81 23.89
C ASP A 168 5.48 2.40 24.52
N ALA A 169 4.65 1.50 24.01
CA ALA A 169 4.53 0.15 24.57
C ALA A 169 5.85 -0.64 24.44
N ASP A 170 6.27 -1.27 25.55
CA ASP A 170 7.50 -2.06 25.59
C ASP A 170 7.41 -3.28 24.66
N THR A 171 8.03 -3.15 23.48
CA THR A 171 8.10 -4.23 22.50
C THR A 171 9.37 -5.04 22.74
N PRO A 172 9.26 -6.37 22.97
CA PRO A 172 10.42 -7.22 23.16
C PRO A 172 11.46 -7.10 22.02
N PRO A 173 12.76 -7.22 22.31
CA PRO A 173 13.81 -7.15 21.29
C PRO A 173 13.91 -8.42 20.43
N VAL A 174 13.23 -9.50 20.83
CA VAL A 174 13.21 -10.80 20.16
C VAL A 174 11.76 -11.16 19.83
N GLU A 175 11.54 -11.66 18.63
CA GLU A 175 10.27 -12.26 18.23
C GLU A 175 10.43 -13.79 18.07
N SER A 176 9.37 -14.52 18.41
CA SER A 176 9.32 -15.97 18.32
C SER A 176 8.08 -16.42 17.57
N ARG A 177 8.21 -17.47 16.75
CA ARG A 177 7.07 -18.14 16.09
C ARG A 177 7.22 -19.65 16.15
N ASP A 178 6.10 -20.34 16.35
CA ASP A 178 6.06 -21.80 16.34
C ASP A 178 5.62 -22.29 14.94
N HIS A 179 6.38 -23.20 14.33
CA HIS A 179 6.10 -23.77 13.02
C HIS A 179 6.38 -25.28 13.01
N PHE A 180 5.35 -26.09 12.74
CA PHE A 180 5.41 -27.56 12.75
C PHE A 180 6.12 -28.17 13.97
N GLY A 181 5.86 -27.62 15.17
CA GLY A 181 6.43 -28.12 16.43
C GLY A 181 7.84 -27.61 16.74
N ILE A 182 8.39 -26.70 15.92
CA ILE A 182 9.68 -26.05 16.15
C ILE A 182 9.45 -24.58 16.47
N ARG A 183 10.13 -24.07 17.49
CA ARG A 183 10.18 -22.63 17.78
C ARG A 183 11.34 -21.99 17.03
N LEU A 184 11.03 -20.95 16.26
CA LEU A 184 11.99 -20.10 15.58
C LEU A 184 12.05 -18.76 16.31
N GLU A 185 13.25 -18.25 16.59
CA GLU A 185 13.46 -16.98 17.30
C GLU A 185 14.48 -16.13 16.55
N GLN A 186 14.23 -14.82 16.50
CA GLN A 186 15.13 -13.85 15.88
C GLN A 186 15.00 -12.49 16.56
N PRO A 187 16.01 -11.61 16.46
CA PRO A 187 15.85 -10.21 16.82
C PRO A 187 14.75 -9.56 15.98
N LEU A 188 13.99 -8.64 16.59
CA LEU A 188 13.04 -7.79 15.86
C LEU A 188 13.82 -6.90 14.87
N ASP A 189 13.32 -6.78 13.63
CA ASP A 189 13.90 -5.83 12.67
C ASP A 189 13.63 -4.39 13.14
N ARG A 190 14.69 -3.70 13.56
CA ARG A 190 14.69 -2.30 14.02
C ARG A 190 15.65 -1.42 13.21
N LYS A 191 16.16 -1.92 12.08
CA LYS A 191 17.14 -1.14 11.29
C LYS A 191 16.45 0.10 10.75
N LEU A 192 17.01 1.29 10.91
CA LEU A 192 16.35 2.51 10.41
C LEU A 192 16.39 2.57 8.87
N ILE A 193 15.29 3.00 8.26
CA ILE A 193 15.25 3.42 6.84
C ILE A 193 15.34 4.95 6.85
N ASP A 194 16.55 5.46 6.67
CA ASP A 194 16.86 6.89 6.65
C ASP A 194 17.62 7.27 5.36
N SER A 195 18.11 8.51 5.29
CA SER A 195 18.88 9.00 4.14
C SER A 195 20.11 8.17 3.75
N SER A 196 20.61 7.29 4.63
CA SER A 196 21.75 6.41 4.32
C SER A 196 21.46 5.40 3.22
N ILE A 197 20.18 5.06 2.96
CA ILE A 197 19.80 4.11 1.89
C ILE A 197 20.14 4.62 0.49
N PHE A 198 20.39 5.92 0.33
CA PHE A 198 20.81 6.58 -0.91
C PHE A 198 22.34 6.66 -1.06
N GLY A 199 23.11 6.27 -0.04
CA GLY A 199 24.54 6.58 0.07
C GLY A 199 25.49 5.82 -0.88
N ASN A 200 24.96 4.96 -1.76
CA ASN A 200 25.75 4.20 -2.71
C ASN A 200 25.08 4.19 -4.11
N PRO A 201 25.03 5.34 -4.80
CA PRO A 201 24.62 5.41 -6.19
C PRO A 201 25.63 4.69 -7.08
N VAL A 202 25.15 3.87 -8.03
CA VAL A 202 26.00 3.05 -8.90
C VAL A 202 25.89 3.39 -10.38
N THR A 203 24.96 4.27 -10.76
CA THR A 203 24.72 4.75 -12.12
C THR A 203 25.51 6.02 -12.43
N GLU A 204 25.58 6.40 -13.71
CA GLU A 204 26.22 7.66 -14.16
C GLU A 204 25.48 8.89 -13.61
N LEU A 205 24.15 8.86 -13.63
CA LEU A 205 23.31 9.81 -12.92
C LEU A 205 23.21 9.39 -11.45
N THR A 206 23.39 10.34 -10.54
CA THR A 206 23.50 10.06 -9.10
C THR A 206 22.65 11.00 -8.22
N ASP A 207 21.92 11.92 -8.84
CA ASP A 207 21.10 12.89 -8.11
C ASP A 207 19.85 12.22 -7.54
N PHE A 208 19.55 12.51 -6.27
CA PHE A 208 18.31 12.10 -5.60
C PHE A 208 17.57 13.34 -5.09
N PRO A 209 16.66 13.92 -5.90
CA PRO A 209 15.81 15.04 -5.48
C PRO A 209 14.96 14.70 -4.23
N ALA A 210 14.55 15.72 -3.48
CA ALA A 210 13.88 15.52 -2.19
C ALA A 210 12.53 14.80 -2.29
N ASP A 211 11.75 15.07 -3.34
CA ASP A 211 10.48 14.40 -3.64
C ASP A 211 10.69 12.93 -4.03
N VAL A 212 11.75 12.63 -4.78
CA VAL A 212 12.18 11.26 -5.11
C VAL A 212 12.63 10.51 -3.86
N CYS A 213 13.45 11.13 -3.00
CA CYS A 213 13.87 10.54 -1.72
C CYS A 213 12.66 10.18 -0.86
N ARG A 214 11.70 11.10 -0.74
CA ARG A 214 10.44 10.88 -0.02
C ARG A 214 9.69 9.66 -0.57
N ASP A 215 9.51 9.57 -1.88
CA ASP A 215 8.75 8.46 -2.49
C ASP A 215 9.50 7.12 -2.37
N LEU A 216 10.84 7.14 -2.44
CA LEU A 216 11.67 5.96 -2.22
C LEU A 216 11.62 5.48 -0.77
N ILE A 217 11.64 6.39 0.22
CA ILE A 217 11.44 6.05 1.63
C ILE A 217 10.08 5.37 1.82
N ILE A 218 9.01 5.92 1.22
CA ILE A 218 7.67 5.31 1.28
C ILE A 218 7.68 3.90 0.70
N ALA A 219 8.27 3.73 -0.49
CA ALA A 219 8.34 2.43 -1.14
C ALA A 219 9.14 1.42 -0.31
N THR A 220 10.29 1.81 0.23
CA THR A 220 11.17 0.93 1.01
C THR A 220 10.55 0.55 2.35
N ILE A 221 9.93 1.48 3.06
CA ILE A 221 9.20 1.18 4.31
C ILE A 221 8.01 0.27 4.01
N ALA A 222 7.25 0.50 2.94
CA ALA A 222 6.15 -0.38 2.56
C ALA A 222 6.62 -1.83 2.35
N LEU A 223 7.78 -2.04 1.72
CA LEU A 223 8.35 -3.38 1.49
C LEU A 223 8.71 -4.10 2.77
N ARG A 224 9.26 -3.40 3.78
CA ARG A 224 9.57 -4.00 5.09
C ARG A 224 8.37 -4.70 5.72
N TYR A 225 7.16 -4.19 5.48
CA TYR A 225 5.93 -4.74 6.05
C TYR A 225 5.09 -5.53 5.04
N THR A 226 5.67 -5.91 3.90
CA THR A 226 5.01 -6.68 2.84
C THR A 226 5.50 -8.12 2.82
N GLN A 227 4.60 -9.09 2.65
CA GLN A 227 4.99 -10.50 2.50
C GLN A 227 5.91 -10.69 1.29
N SER A 228 7.04 -11.36 1.48
CA SER A 228 8.07 -11.53 0.45
C SER A 228 7.77 -12.66 -0.55
N ASN A 229 8.31 -12.58 -1.78
CA ASN A 229 9.10 -11.45 -2.31
C ASN A 229 8.19 -10.30 -2.74
N SER A 230 8.70 -9.08 -2.58
CA SER A 230 7.95 -7.85 -2.78
C SER A 230 8.70 -6.79 -3.60
N VAL A 231 7.92 -6.00 -4.34
CA VAL A 231 8.35 -4.86 -5.16
C VAL A 231 7.33 -3.75 -5.00
N CYS A 232 7.80 -2.53 -4.81
CA CYS A 232 6.94 -1.38 -4.56
C CYS A 232 7.30 -0.25 -5.52
N VAL A 233 6.27 0.31 -6.16
CA VAL A 233 6.33 1.51 -6.97
C VAL A 233 5.58 2.61 -6.23
N ALA A 234 6.22 3.76 -6.09
CA ALA A 234 5.64 4.94 -5.43
C ALA A 234 5.73 6.17 -6.34
N ALA A 235 4.83 7.10 -6.10
CA ALA A 235 4.83 8.43 -6.71
C ALA A 235 3.96 9.37 -5.87
N ASP A 236 4.33 10.65 -5.82
CA ASP A 236 3.53 11.71 -5.21
C ASP A 236 3.13 11.42 -3.74
N GLY A 237 4.08 10.91 -2.95
CA GLY A 237 3.88 10.66 -1.52
C GLY A 237 3.01 9.43 -1.22
N GLN A 238 2.88 8.49 -2.16
CA GLN A 238 2.12 7.26 -1.92
C GLN A 238 2.63 6.06 -2.71
N VAL A 239 2.31 4.87 -2.21
CA VAL A 239 2.38 3.62 -2.97
C VAL A 239 1.33 3.65 -4.08
N ILE A 240 1.75 3.37 -5.31
CA ILE A 240 0.88 3.31 -6.49
C ILE A 240 0.85 1.91 -7.13
N GLY A 241 1.78 1.03 -6.74
CA GLY A 241 1.77 -0.36 -7.17
C GLY A 241 2.64 -1.23 -6.29
N LEU A 242 2.11 -2.35 -5.82
CA LEU A 242 2.81 -3.24 -4.89
C LEU A 242 2.55 -4.71 -5.19
N GLY A 243 3.63 -5.45 -5.34
CA GLY A 243 3.65 -6.91 -5.43
C GLY A 243 4.03 -7.52 -4.09
N ALA A 244 3.29 -8.54 -3.67
CA ALA A 244 3.47 -9.24 -2.40
C ALA A 244 3.38 -10.76 -2.61
N GLY A 245 4.13 -11.52 -1.81
CA GLY A 245 4.07 -12.98 -1.74
C GLY A 245 4.50 -13.69 -3.03
N GLN A 246 5.24 -13.01 -3.91
CA GLN A 246 5.63 -13.57 -5.20
C GLN A 246 6.91 -14.39 -5.08
N GLN A 247 7.07 -15.38 -5.96
CA GLN A 247 8.21 -16.30 -5.93
C GLN A 247 9.31 -15.91 -6.94
N SER A 248 8.92 -15.27 -8.04
CA SER A 248 9.83 -14.82 -9.11
C SER A 248 9.98 -13.31 -9.11
N ARG A 249 11.23 -12.83 -9.27
CA ARG A 249 11.56 -11.41 -9.19
C ARG A 249 10.90 -10.59 -10.28
N ILE A 250 11.07 -11.03 -11.52
CA ILE A 250 10.46 -10.38 -12.67
C ILE A 250 8.93 -10.46 -12.63
N HIS A 251 8.35 -11.54 -12.10
CA HIS A 251 6.89 -11.61 -11.95
C HIS A 251 6.39 -10.60 -10.91
N CYS A 252 7.10 -10.43 -9.80
CA CYS A 252 6.78 -9.42 -8.80
C CYS A 252 6.92 -8.00 -9.39
N SER A 253 8.00 -7.72 -10.11
CA SER A 253 8.21 -6.44 -10.80
C SER A 253 7.10 -6.15 -11.81
N ARG A 254 6.73 -7.13 -12.65
CA ARG A 254 5.62 -7.00 -13.62
C ARG A 254 4.28 -6.72 -12.94
N LEU A 255 4.00 -7.41 -11.84
CA LEU A 255 2.77 -7.23 -11.07
C LEU A 255 2.72 -5.84 -10.41
N ALA A 256 3.77 -5.44 -9.69
CA ALA A 256 3.84 -4.14 -9.02
C ALA A 256 3.74 -2.98 -10.02
N CYS A 257 4.53 -3.04 -11.11
CA CYS A 257 4.48 -2.04 -12.16
C CYS A 257 3.14 -2.05 -12.90
N GLY A 258 2.50 -3.22 -13.09
CA GLY A 258 1.17 -3.31 -13.71
C GLY A 258 0.08 -2.64 -12.87
N LYS A 259 0.19 -2.72 -11.54
CA LYS A 259 -0.69 -1.95 -10.63
C LYS A 259 -0.42 -0.44 -10.73
N ALA A 260 0.85 -0.04 -10.78
CA ALA A 260 1.22 1.36 -10.98
C ALA A 260 0.66 1.93 -12.30
N ASP A 261 0.71 1.15 -13.39
CA ASP A 261 0.13 1.53 -14.68
C ASP A 261 -1.37 1.77 -14.56
N ARG A 262 -2.10 0.92 -13.82
CA ARG A 262 -3.54 1.12 -13.57
C ARG A 262 -3.80 2.38 -12.76
N TRP A 263 -2.99 2.63 -11.72
CA TRP A 263 -3.09 3.84 -10.90
C TRP A 263 -2.83 5.13 -11.71
N MET A 264 -1.93 5.09 -12.69
CA MET A 264 -1.71 6.23 -13.60
C MET A 264 -2.89 6.38 -14.57
N LEU A 265 -3.37 5.27 -15.15
CA LEU A 265 -4.44 5.27 -16.14
C LEU A 265 -5.82 5.62 -15.58
N GLN A 266 -6.12 5.37 -14.31
CA GLN A 266 -7.38 5.82 -13.70
C GLN A 266 -7.55 7.35 -13.72
N GLN A 267 -6.45 8.10 -13.89
CA GLN A 267 -6.45 9.56 -13.98
C GLN A 267 -6.59 10.08 -15.42
N HIS A 268 -6.64 9.17 -16.42
CA HIS A 268 -6.76 9.49 -17.83
C HIS A 268 -8.11 10.14 -18.14
N ASP A 269 -8.14 11.14 -19.04
CA ASP A 269 -9.35 11.91 -19.37
C ASP A 269 -10.53 11.03 -19.78
N ARG A 270 -10.29 10.06 -20.65
CA ARG A 270 -11.32 9.09 -21.07
C ARG A 270 -11.82 8.19 -19.93
N VAL A 271 -11.01 7.92 -18.91
CA VAL A 271 -11.41 7.09 -17.76
C VAL A 271 -12.24 7.91 -16.77
N LEU A 272 -11.78 9.12 -16.45
CA LEU A 272 -12.52 10.06 -15.61
C LEU A 272 -13.85 10.47 -16.26
N GLY A 273 -13.87 10.59 -17.59
CA GLY A 273 -15.05 10.92 -18.40
C GLY A 273 -15.96 9.73 -18.74
N LEU A 274 -15.73 8.52 -18.20
CA LEU A 274 -16.64 7.40 -18.44
C LEU A 274 -18.02 7.66 -17.85
N GLU A 275 -19.03 7.61 -18.71
CA GLU A 275 -20.44 7.69 -18.35
C GLU A 275 -21.06 6.30 -18.31
N PHE A 276 -21.37 5.84 -17.11
CA PHE A 276 -22.04 4.56 -16.87
C PHE A 276 -23.55 4.73 -16.82
N ASP A 277 -24.29 3.64 -17.08
CA ASP A 277 -25.73 3.59 -16.89
C ASP A 277 -26.14 4.07 -15.49
N SER A 278 -27.10 5.00 -15.43
CA SER A 278 -27.57 5.64 -14.20
C SER A 278 -28.13 4.68 -13.14
N SER A 279 -28.52 3.46 -13.54
CA SER A 279 -29.01 2.41 -12.64
C SER A 279 -27.89 1.73 -11.84
N LEU A 280 -26.63 1.84 -12.27
CA LEU A 280 -25.49 1.20 -11.62
C LEU A 280 -25.11 1.89 -10.32
N LYS A 281 -24.83 1.11 -9.28
CA LYS A 281 -24.38 1.65 -7.99
C LYS A 281 -22.92 2.07 -8.07
N ARG A 282 -22.47 2.89 -7.12
CA ARG A 282 -21.08 3.37 -7.04
C ARG A 282 -20.04 2.23 -7.14
N PRO A 283 -20.17 1.11 -6.40
CA PRO A 283 -19.18 0.02 -6.51
C PRO A 283 -19.12 -0.61 -7.90
N ASP A 284 -20.26 -0.71 -8.59
CA ASP A 284 -20.32 -1.30 -9.94
C ASP A 284 -19.63 -0.40 -10.97
N ARG A 285 -19.85 0.93 -10.88
CA ARG A 285 -19.17 1.90 -11.73
C ARG A 285 -17.67 1.92 -11.48
N PHE A 286 -17.25 1.81 -10.22
CA PHE A 286 -15.84 1.72 -9.84
C PHE A 286 -15.19 0.47 -10.46
N ALA A 287 -15.81 -0.69 -10.29
CA ALA A 287 -15.34 -1.94 -10.92
C ALA A 287 -15.34 -1.86 -12.46
N GLY A 288 -16.30 -1.15 -13.05
CA GLY A 288 -16.33 -0.89 -14.49
C GLY A 288 -15.15 -0.06 -14.99
N ARG A 289 -14.72 0.97 -14.25
CA ARG A 289 -13.50 1.75 -14.58
C ARG A 289 -12.25 0.87 -14.53
N GLU A 290 -12.11 0.06 -13.48
CA GLU A 290 -11.00 -0.90 -13.36
C GLU A 290 -10.98 -1.89 -14.54
N GLN A 291 -12.13 -2.44 -14.91
CA GLN A 291 -12.26 -3.33 -16.07
C GLN A 291 -11.92 -2.61 -17.38
N TYR A 292 -12.33 -1.36 -17.55
CA TYR A 292 -11.98 -0.56 -18.73
C TYR A 292 -10.47 -0.36 -18.85
N ILE A 293 -9.79 -0.05 -17.75
CA ILE A 293 -8.32 0.05 -17.72
C ILE A 293 -7.68 -1.31 -18.03
N ALA A 294 -8.25 -2.41 -17.53
CA ALA A 294 -7.77 -3.78 -17.72
C ALA A 294 -8.28 -4.46 -19.00
N TRP A 295 -8.79 -3.70 -19.99
CA TRP A 295 -9.46 -4.23 -21.19
C TRP A 295 -8.79 -5.44 -21.87
N ASN A 296 -7.46 -5.40 -21.98
CA ASN A 296 -6.67 -6.44 -22.66
C ASN A 296 -6.57 -7.75 -21.86
N GLU A 297 -6.92 -7.73 -20.58
CA GLU A 297 -6.94 -8.88 -19.67
C GLU A 297 -8.33 -9.51 -19.54
N LEU A 298 -9.37 -8.78 -19.96
CA LEU A 298 -10.76 -9.26 -19.89
C LEU A 298 -11.05 -10.36 -20.89
N SER A 299 -11.87 -11.33 -20.47
CA SER A 299 -12.53 -12.28 -21.36
C SER A 299 -13.58 -11.60 -22.25
N GLU A 300 -13.98 -12.26 -23.33
CA GLU A 300 -15.01 -11.74 -24.24
C GLU A 300 -16.35 -11.42 -23.54
N PRO A 301 -16.90 -12.28 -22.66
CA PRO A 301 -18.12 -11.95 -21.91
C PRO A 301 -17.96 -10.75 -20.97
N GLU A 302 -16.78 -10.58 -20.36
CA GLU A 302 -16.50 -9.41 -19.51
C GLU A 302 -16.48 -8.12 -20.34
N ARG A 303 -15.92 -8.17 -21.54
CA ARG A 303 -15.90 -7.05 -22.49
C ARG A 303 -17.30 -6.66 -22.94
N GLU A 304 -18.12 -7.63 -23.35
CA GLU A 304 -19.51 -7.38 -23.75
C GLU A 304 -20.33 -6.77 -22.62
N ARG A 305 -20.20 -7.33 -21.40
CA ARG A 305 -20.87 -6.80 -20.21
C ARG A 305 -20.45 -5.37 -19.92
N LEU A 306 -19.15 -5.08 -19.90
CA LEU A 306 -18.63 -3.74 -19.64
C LEU A 306 -19.12 -2.74 -20.69
N GLN A 307 -19.08 -3.12 -21.98
CA GLN A 307 -19.57 -2.28 -23.06
C GLN A 307 -21.04 -1.92 -22.88
N SER A 308 -21.89 -2.89 -22.50
CA SER A 308 -23.32 -2.65 -22.26
C SER A 308 -23.61 -1.67 -21.12
N GLN A 309 -22.65 -1.46 -20.22
CA GLN A 309 -22.78 -0.61 -19.03
C GLN A 309 -22.37 0.85 -19.27
N ILE A 310 -21.70 1.14 -20.39
CA ILE A 310 -21.17 2.47 -20.72
C ILE A 310 -22.06 3.11 -21.80
N VAL A 311 -22.63 4.28 -21.50
CA VAL A 311 -23.63 4.96 -22.34
C VAL A 311 -23.02 5.41 -23.68
N ASN A 312 -21.81 5.96 -23.64
CA ASN A 312 -21.13 6.55 -24.80
C ASN A 312 -19.82 5.80 -25.09
N TRP A 313 -19.93 4.51 -25.45
CA TRP A 313 -18.76 3.66 -25.72
C TRP A 313 -17.92 4.21 -26.88
N SER A 314 -16.64 4.49 -26.60
CA SER A 314 -15.68 5.03 -27.57
C SER A 314 -14.53 4.06 -27.90
N GLY A 315 -14.67 2.78 -27.54
CA GLY A 315 -13.59 1.79 -27.65
C GLY A 315 -12.64 1.78 -26.44
N PRO A 316 -11.72 0.82 -26.40
CA PRO A 316 -10.69 0.77 -25.36
C PRO A 316 -9.64 1.88 -25.53
N LEU A 317 -8.80 2.07 -24.52
CA LEU A 317 -7.59 2.90 -24.65
C LEU A 317 -6.59 2.19 -25.57
N ALA A 318 -6.09 2.90 -26.59
CA ALA A 318 -5.11 2.36 -27.52
C ALA A 318 -3.73 2.19 -26.84
N ALA A 319 -2.87 1.32 -27.38
CA ALA A 319 -1.59 0.98 -26.73
C ALA A 319 -0.60 2.16 -26.69
N ASP A 320 -0.60 3.00 -27.73
CA ASP A 320 0.12 4.27 -27.80
C ASP A 320 -0.46 5.30 -26.84
N GLU A 321 -1.79 5.49 -26.82
CA GLU A 321 -2.47 6.39 -25.89
C GLU A 321 -2.12 6.08 -24.42
N ARG A 322 -2.11 4.80 -24.05
CA ARG A 322 -1.72 4.36 -22.69
C ARG A 322 -0.26 4.70 -22.38
N ARG A 323 0.64 4.44 -23.34
CA ARG A 323 2.08 4.67 -23.19
C ARG A 323 2.38 6.16 -23.03
N ASP A 324 1.73 6.99 -23.86
CA ASP A 324 1.85 8.45 -23.83
C ASP A 324 1.30 9.04 -22.54
N TRP A 325 0.25 8.45 -21.96
CA TRP A 325 -0.27 8.86 -20.67
C TRP A 325 0.68 8.50 -19.52
N ILE A 326 1.13 7.24 -19.48
CA ILE A 326 2.06 6.75 -18.44
C ILE A 326 3.37 7.54 -18.47
N GLY A 327 3.90 7.86 -19.66
CA GLY A 327 5.12 8.64 -19.81
C GLY A 327 5.07 10.08 -19.30
N ARG A 328 3.90 10.59 -18.86
CA ARG A 328 3.76 11.91 -18.23
C ARG A 328 4.05 11.92 -16.73
N PHE A 329 4.18 10.74 -16.13
CA PHE A 329 4.44 10.58 -14.71
C PHE A 329 5.93 10.41 -14.45
N GLN A 330 6.32 10.64 -13.20
CA GLN A 330 7.61 10.25 -12.67
C GLN A 330 7.33 9.30 -11.50
N THR A 331 7.86 8.09 -11.56
CA THR A 331 7.71 7.10 -10.49
C THR A 331 9.07 6.63 -9.99
N VAL A 332 9.06 6.01 -8.82
CA VAL A 332 10.24 5.39 -8.20
C VAL A 332 9.94 3.95 -7.83
N LEU A 333 10.96 3.09 -7.77
CA LEU A 333 10.82 1.68 -7.47
C LEU A 333 11.79 1.24 -6.37
N SER A 334 11.32 0.43 -5.44
CA SER A 334 12.16 -0.25 -4.46
C SER A 334 11.97 -1.77 -4.53
N HIS A 335 13.03 -2.52 -4.23
CA HIS A 335 13.10 -3.98 -4.26
C HIS A 335 13.52 -4.53 -2.89
N ASP A 336 12.82 -5.55 -2.38
CA ASP A 336 13.16 -6.14 -1.07
C ASP A 336 14.45 -7.00 -1.09
N ALA A 337 14.90 -7.43 -2.28
CA ALA A 337 16.19 -8.08 -2.52
C ALA A 337 16.74 -7.72 -3.91
N PHE A 338 17.94 -8.18 -4.22
CA PHE A 338 18.62 -7.84 -5.47
C PHE A 338 17.82 -8.21 -6.72
N MET A 339 18.06 -7.44 -7.80
CA MET A 339 17.55 -7.72 -9.14
C MET A 339 18.46 -8.73 -9.84
N PRO A 340 17.96 -9.93 -10.21
CA PRO A 340 18.81 -10.96 -10.79
C PRO A 340 19.21 -10.67 -12.24
N PHE A 341 18.38 -9.91 -12.99
CA PHE A 341 18.57 -9.64 -14.42
C PHE A 341 17.98 -8.27 -14.81
N ARG A 342 18.47 -7.73 -15.93
CA ARG A 342 18.02 -6.43 -16.50
C ARG A 342 16.54 -6.33 -16.84
N ASP A 343 15.84 -7.45 -17.01
CA ASP A 343 14.41 -7.46 -17.35
C ASP A 343 13.53 -6.76 -16.30
N ASN A 344 14.00 -6.66 -15.05
CA ASN A 344 13.39 -5.87 -14.00
C ASN A 344 13.47 -4.37 -14.30
N VAL A 345 14.62 -3.90 -14.79
CA VAL A 345 14.85 -2.51 -15.20
C VAL A 345 14.06 -2.18 -16.47
N ASP A 346 14.09 -3.08 -17.47
CA ASP A 346 13.32 -2.92 -18.70
C ASP A 346 11.81 -2.80 -18.41
N ARG A 347 11.30 -3.59 -17.44
CA ARG A 347 9.90 -3.49 -17.01
C ARG A 347 9.62 -2.19 -16.23
N ALA A 348 10.52 -1.79 -15.34
CA ALA A 348 10.37 -0.59 -14.53
C ALA A 348 10.29 0.67 -15.41
N GLN A 349 11.17 0.76 -16.42
CA GLN A 349 11.20 1.86 -17.39
C GLN A 349 9.83 2.07 -18.07
N ALA A 350 9.13 0.98 -18.42
CA ALA A 350 7.81 1.05 -19.05
C ALA A 350 6.70 1.64 -18.15
N SER A 351 6.95 1.75 -16.83
CA SER A 351 6.06 2.40 -15.84
C SER A 351 6.61 3.74 -15.36
N ALA A 352 7.39 4.42 -16.21
CA ALA A 352 7.96 5.73 -15.95
C ALA A 352 8.84 5.81 -14.68
N VAL A 353 9.46 4.68 -14.30
CA VAL A 353 10.41 4.64 -13.18
C VAL A 353 11.67 5.39 -13.58
N THR A 354 12.06 6.35 -12.73
CA THR A 354 13.27 7.17 -12.91
C THR A 354 14.34 6.88 -11.88
N HIS A 355 13.96 6.33 -10.72
CA HIS A 355 14.88 6.01 -9.63
C HIS A 355 14.58 4.63 -9.04
N ILE A 356 15.63 3.86 -8.76
CA ILE A 356 15.55 2.51 -8.21
C ILE A 356 16.41 2.36 -6.96
N LEU A 357 15.83 1.75 -5.92
CA LEU A 357 16.58 1.19 -4.79
C LEU A 357 16.51 -0.34 -4.79
N GLN A 358 17.66 -0.98 -4.67
CA GLN A 358 17.77 -2.41 -4.41
C GLN A 358 18.92 -2.71 -3.45
N PRO A 359 19.00 -3.88 -2.81
CA PRO A 359 20.07 -4.16 -1.85
C PRO A 359 21.46 -4.41 -2.46
N GLY A 360 21.50 -4.82 -3.73
CA GLY A 360 22.71 -5.31 -4.39
C GLY A 360 23.10 -6.73 -3.96
N GLY A 361 24.17 -7.26 -4.56
CA GLY A 361 24.67 -8.62 -4.31
C GLY A 361 24.30 -9.64 -5.39
N SER A 362 23.80 -9.20 -6.55
CA SER A 362 23.63 -10.07 -7.72
C SER A 362 24.96 -10.27 -8.43
N ILE A 363 25.20 -11.46 -8.98
CA ILE A 363 26.30 -11.68 -9.93
C ILE A 363 26.13 -10.84 -11.21
N ALA A 364 24.92 -10.34 -11.47
CA ALA A 364 24.56 -9.53 -12.63
C ALA A 364 24.29 -8.06 -12.26
N ASP A 365 24.77 -7.56 -11.12
CA ASP A 365 24.57 -6.15 -10.71
C ASP A 365 25.06 -5.18 -11.81
N ALA A 366 26.17 -5.50 -12.49
CA ALA A 366 26.69 -4.72 -13.62
C ALA A 366 25.68 -4.60 -14.77
N ASP A 367 25.03 -5.70 -15.18
CA ASP A 367 24.03 -5.70 -16.27
C ASP A 367 22.80 -4.84 -15.92
N THR A 368 22.36 -4.91 -14.66
CA THR A 368 21.25 -4.05 -14.19
C THR A 368 21.64 -2.58 -14.12
N THR A 369 22.90 -2.28 -13.78
CA THR A 369 23.44 -0.91 -13.73
C THR A 369 23.57 -0.33 -15.13
N ASP A 370 24.11 -1.10 -16.07
CA ASP A 370 24.22 -0.71 -17.49
C ASP A 370 22.85 -0.46 -18.11
N ALA A 371 21.85 -1.29 -17.80
CA ALA A 371 20.48 -1.07 -18.23
C ALA A 371 19.89 0.22 -17.64
N CYS A 372 20.17 0.55 -16.37
CA CYS A 372 19.73 1.81 -15.78
C CYS A 372 20.36 3.01 -16.49
N ASN A 373 21.68 2.97 -16.75
CA ASN A 373 22.39 4.01 -17.50
C ASN A 373 21.81 4.19 -18.92
N GLN A 374 21.49 3.09 -19.61
CA GLN A 374 20.87 3.11 -20.94
C GLN A 374 19.54 3.89 -20.96
N TYR A 375 18.76 3.80 -19.88
CA TYR A 375 17.45 4.46 -19.77
C TYR A 375 17.49 5.80 -19.03
N GLY A 376 18.65 6.22 -18.52
CA GLY A 376 18.77 7.40 -17.66
C GLY A 376 18.08 7.23 -16.30
N ILE A 377 18.02 6.01 -15.78
CA ILE A 377 17.48 5.69 -14.46
C ILE A 377 18.61 5.78 -13.43
N VAL A 378 18.37 6.50 -12.34
CA VAL A 378 19.30 6.55 -11.20
C VAL A 378 19.08 5.31 -10.34
N MET A 379 20.15 4.61 -9.95
CA MET A 379 20.06 3.45 -9.07
C MET A 379 21.07 3.54 -7.91
N ALA A 380 20.62 3.23 -6.70
CA ALA A 380 21.49 3.05 -5.55
C ALA A 380 21.33 1.66 -4.89
N LEU A 381 22.42 1.16 -4.32
CA LEU A 381 22.47 -0.11 -3.62
C LEU A 381 22.39 0.11 -2.09
N THR A 382 21.30 -0.33 -1.46
CA THR A 382 21.04 -0.07 -0.03
C THR A 382 21.84 -0.95 0.92
N GLY A 383 22.35 -2.10 0.45
CA GLY A 383 22.98 -3.12 1.30
C GLY A 383 22.03 -3.74 2.32
N GLN A 384 20.71 -3.54 2.18
CA GLN A 384 19.70 -3.98 3.14
C GLN A 384 18.59 -4.78 2.47
N ARG A 385 18.55 -6.09 2.75
CA ARG A 385 17.44 -6.97 2.35
C ARG A 385 16.27 -6.82 3.32
N LEU A 386 15.04 -6.83 2.81
CA LEU A 386 13.80 -6.57 3.55
C LEU A 386 12.81 -7.74 3.47
N PHE A 387 13.28 -8.96 3.70
CA PHE A 387 12.38 -10.13 3.66
C PHE A 387 11.42 -10.17 4.83
N ARG A 388 10.16 -10.53 4.56
CA ARG A 388 9.13 -10.77 5.58
C ARG A 388 8.23 -11.95 5.24
N HIS A 389 7.97 -12.78 6.24
CA HIS A 389 7.18 -14.01 6.16
C HIS A 389 6.35 -14.22 7.43
#